data_AF-F6D7T7-F1
#
_entry.id   AF-F6D7T7-F1
#
_cell.length_a   1.000
_cell.length_b   1.000
_cell.length_c   1.000
_cell.angle_alpha   90.00
_cell.angle_beta   90.00
_cell.angle_gamma   90.00
#
_symmetry.space_group_name_H-M   'P 1'
#
loop_
_entity.id
_entity.type
_entity.pdbx_description
1 polymer ?
#
loop_
_entity_poly.entity_id
_entity_poly.type
_entity_poly.pdbx_seq_one_letter_code
_entity_poly.pdbx_strand_id
1 'polypeptide(L)'
;MSVISLTNKTDLTIDYLILCLEELNIPFWRFNTEDYLFKYYISNCLMVQFTNINYFNGILYNIEDIIGVFLKNVLKPDSNTEIPVKRRRFVKREQIGTIKSLWGGFG
;
A
#
# COMPACT_ATOMS: atom_id res chain seq x y z
N MET A 1 4.65 12.64 -10.93
CA MET A 1 5.88 11.86 -10.66
C MET A 1 6.08 11.82 -9.16
N SER A 2 5.79 10.68 -8.54
CA SER A 2 5.79 10.50 -7.09
C SER A 2 6.54 9.24 -6.67
N VAL A 3 7.11 9.21 -5.47
CA VAL A 3 7.71 7.99 -4.87
C VAL A 3 6.72 7.35 -3.90
N ILE A 4 6.48 6.05 -4.03
CA ILE A 4 5.72 5.28 -3.04
C ILE A 4 6.66 4.70 -1.98
N SER A 5 6.29 4.80 -0.71
CA SER A 5 6.78 3.91 0.34
C SER A 5 5.67 2.96 0.80
N LEU A 6 5.95 1.66 0.76
CA LEU A 6 5.11 0.61 1.34
C LEU A 6 5.78 0.15 2.62
N THR A 7 5.19 0.48 3.76
CA THR A 7 5.81 0.26 5.06
C THR A 7 4.79 0.07 6.18
N ASN A 8 5.22 0.15 7.43
CA ASN A 8 4.34 0.29 8.59
C ASN A 8 4.52 1.66 9.27
N LYS A 9 3.58 2.03 10.15
CA LYS A 9 3.62 3.29 10.91
C LYS A 9 4.84 3.44 11.82
N THR A 10 5.47 2.35 12.22
CA THR A 10 6.61 2.34 13.15
C THR A 10 7.98 2.34 12.46
N ASP A 11 8.03 2.38 11.12
CA ASP A 11 9.29 2.35 10.39
C ASP A 11 9.95 3.74 10.34
N LEU A 12 10.81 3.99 11.33
CA LEU A 12 11.60 5.22 11.43
C LEU A 12 12.53 5.46 10.24
N THR A 13 12.90 4.42 9.48
CA THR A 13 13.76 4.64 8.29
C THR A 13 12.97 5.28 7.15
N ILE A 14 11.68 4.98 7.06
CA ILE A 14 10.80 5.62 6.08
C ILE A 14 10.55 7.06 6.46
N ASP A 15 10.41 7.36 7.74
CA ASP A 15 10.29 8.74 8.20
C ASP A 15 11.49 9.58 7.77
N TYR A 16 12.71 9.04 7.88
CA TYR A 16 13.92 9.69 7.37
C TYR A 16 13.90 9.87 5.84
N LEU A 17 13.50 8.83 5.08
CA LEU A 17 13.37 8.93 3.62
C LEU A 17 12.35 10.01 3.22
N ILE A 18 11.21 10.08 3.91
CA ILE A 18 10.18 11.07 3.70
C ILE A 18 10.73 12.48 3.92
N LEU A 19 11.46 12.70 5.00
CA LEU A 19 12.11 14.00 5.27
C LEU A 19 13.03 14.41 4.12
N CYS A 20 13.86 13.49 3.61
CA CYS A 20 14.72 13.78 2.45
C CYS A 20 13.91 14.11 1.19
N LEU A 21 12.77 13.44 0.95
CA LEU A 21 11.91 13.72 -0.20
C LEU A 21 11.21 15.08 -0.07
N GLU A 22 10.79 15.45 1.14
CA GLU A 22 10.24 16.77 1.46
C GLU A 22 11.27 17.88 1.21
N GLU A 23 12.50 17.71 1.69
CA GLU A 23 13.61 18.66 1.47
C GLU A 23 13.90 18.87 -0.03
N LEU A 24 13.72 17.83 -0.85
CA LEU A 24 13.93 17.87 -2.29
C LEU A 24 12.69 18.31 -3.09
N ASN A 25 11.57 18.65 -2.43
CA ASN A 25 10.27 18.92 -3.06
C ASN A 25 9.81 17.80 -4.01
N ILE A 26 10.13 16.55 -3.69
CA ILE A 26 9.71 15.39 -4.46
C ILE A 26 8.38 14.88 -3.89
N PRO A 27 7.31 14.80 -4.71
CA PRO A 27 6.05 14.21 -4.26
C PRO A 27 6.25 12.77 -3.81
N PHE A 28 5.68 12.41 -2.68
CA PHE A 28 5.78 11.05 -2.15
C PHE A 28 4.46 10.60 -1.52
N TRP A 29 4.27 9.29 -1.45
CA TRP A 29 3.11 8.67 -0.82
C TRP A 29 3.56 7.57 0.13
N ARG A 30 2.97 7.54 1.33
CA ARG A 30 3.21 6.49 2.32
C ARG A 30 1.97 5.62 2.48
N PHE A 31 2.13 4.35 2.16
CA PHE A 31 1.12 3.33 2.32
C PHE A 31 1.53 2.41 3.47
N ASN A 32 0.82 2.55 4.59
CA ASN A 32 0.99 1.67 5.73
C ASN A 32 0.27 0.35 5.45
N THR A 33 0.99 -0.76 5.43
CA THR A 33 0.45 -2.06 5.03
C THR A 33 -0.56 -2.57 6.03
N GLU A 34 -0.47 -2.18 7.30
CA GLU A 34 -1.47 -2.48 8.32
C GLU A 34 -2.82 -1.79 8.10
N ASP A 35 -2.85 -0.68 7.35
CA ASP A 35 -4.07 0.06 7.01
C ASP A 35 -4.77 -0.53 5.75
N TYR A 36 -4.21 -1.57 5.13
CA TYR A 36 -4.75 -2.18 3.92
C TYR A 36 -6.09 -2.89 4.17
N LEU A 37 -7.09 -2.58 3.33
CA LEU A 37 -8.52 -2.92 3.46
C LEU A 37 -9.27 -2.23 4.61
N PHE A 38 -8.61 -1.36 5.37
CA PHE A 38 -9.25 -0.55 6.42
C PHE A 38 -9.33 0.94 6.05
N LYS A 39 -8.27 1.47 5.44
CA LYS A 39 -8.22 2.88 4.98
C LYS A 39 -8.08 3.02 3.47
N TYR A 40 -7.47 2.03 2.83
CA TYR A 40 -7.32 2.00 1.39
C TYR A 40 -7.40 0.57 0.85
N TYR A 41 -7.70 0.44 -0.43
CA TYR A 41 -7.68 -0.81 -1.17
C TYR A 41 -7.08 -0.59 -2.56
N ILE A 42 -6.60 -1.66 -3.17
CA ILE A 42 -6.01 -1.63 -4.50
C ILE A 42 -7.02 -2.25 -5.45
N SER A 43 -7.35 -1.54 -6.52
CA SER A 43 -8.21 -2.04 -7.59
C SER A 43 -7.39 -2.25 -8.85
N ASN A 44 -7.35 -3.50 -9.32
CA ASN A 44 -6.81 -3.86 -10.62
C ASN A 44 -7.96 -3.99 -11.62
N CYS A 45 -7.93 -3.18 -12.69
CA CYS A 45 -8.84 -3.36 -13.80
C CYS A 45 -8.12 -4.06 -14.96
N LEU A 46 -8.32 -5.37 -15.07
CA LEU A 46 -7.66 -6.18 -16.10
C LEU A 46 -8.05 -5.79 -17.53
N MET A 47 -9.26 -5.23 -17.73
CA MET A 47 -9.72 -4.82 -19.06
C MET A 47 -9.01 -3.58 -19.59
N VAL A 48 -8.56 -2.70 -18.70
CA VAL A 48 -8.00 -1.38 -19.05
C VAL A 48 -6.54 -1.26 -18.57
N GLN A 49 -5.98 -2.32 -17.99
CA GLN A 49 -4.61 -2.41 -17.48
C GLN A 49 -4.20 -1.31 -16.50
N PHE A 50 -5.15 -0.65 -15.82
CA PHE A 50 -4.82 0.30 -14.77
C PHE A 50 -4.86 -0.35 -13.39
N THR A 51 -3.95 0.10 -12.52
CA THR A 51 -3.98 -0.18 -11.09
C THR A 51 -4.17 1.13 -10.34
N ASN A 52 -5.18 1.19 -9.50
CA ASN A 52 -5.43 2.35 -8.65
C ASN A 52 -5.33 1.98 -7.18
N ILE A 53 -4.80 2.90 -6.39
CA ILE A 53 -4.89 2.84 -4.93
C ILE A 53 -5.99 3.80 -4.49
N ASN A 54 -7.05 3.26 -3.90
CA ASN A 54 -8.25 3.99 -3.53
C ASN A 54 -8.33 4.08 -2.01
N TYR A 55 -8.45 5.28 -1.47
CA TYR A 55 -8.77 5.49 -0.08
C TYR A 55 -10.28 5.55 0.14
N PHE A 56 -10.76 5.11 1.31
CA PHE A 56 -12.18 5.18 1.66
C PHE A 56 -12.71 6.61 1.84
N ASN A 57 -11.83 7.61 1.87
CA ASN A 57 -12.19 9.03 1.86
C ASN A 57 -12.41 9.59 0.44
N GLY A 58 -12.36 8.76 -0.59
CA GLY A 58 -12.61 9.15 -1.99
C GLY A 58 -11.37 9.62 -2.75
N ILE A 59 -10.19 9.63 -2.13
CA ILE A 59 -8.94 9.95 -2.83
C ILE A 59 -8.50 8.74 -3.66
N LEU A 60 -8.21 8.98 -4.94
CA LEU A 60 -7.75 7.98 -5.89
C LEU A 60 -6.35 8.34 -6.38
N TYR A 61 -5.45 7.35 -6.36
CA TYR A 61 -4.09 7.49 -6.86
C TYR A 61 -3.87 6.52 -8.02
N ASN A 62 -3.52 7.05 -9.19
CA ASN A 62 -3.10 6.26 -10.32
C ASN A 62 -1.64 5.84 -10.13
N ILE A 63 -1.34 4.55 -10.33
CA ILE A 63 0.01 4.03 -10.19
C ILE A 63 0.95 4.47 -11.31
N GLU A 64 0.42 4.91 -12.46
CA GLU A 64 1.22 5.41 -13.58
C GLU A 64 2.03 6.67 -13.23
N ASP A 65 1.62 7.40 -12.20
CA ASP A 65 2.32 8.60 -11.73
C ASP A 65 3.54 8.29 -10.84
N ILE A 66 3.78 7.02 -10.54
CA ILE A 66 4.81 6.56 -9.59
C ILE A 66 6.10 6.22 -10.32
N ILE A 67 7.18 6.87 -9.91
CA ILE A 67 8.52 6.69 -10.50
C ILE A 67 9.40 5.73 -9.70
N GLY A 68 9.00 5.37 -8.48
CA GLY A 68 9.76 4.45 -7.64
C GLY A 68 8.95 3.94 -6.45
N VAL A 69 9.24 2.70 -6.05
CA VAL A 69 8.61 2.05 -4.90
C VAL A 69 9.69 1.64 -3.91
N PHE A 70 9.60 2.14 -2.68
CA PHE A 70 10.44 1.77 -1.57
C PHE A 70 9.66 0.82 -0.65
N LEU A 71 10.03 -0.45 -0.62
CA LEU A 71 9.39 -1.49 0.17
C LEU A 71 10.24 -1.82 1.41
N LYS A 72 9.72 -1.57 2.61
CA LYS A 72 10.42 -1.87 3.87
C LYS A 72 9.46 -2.21 5.01
N ASN A 73 9.77 -3.27 5.77
CA ASN A 73 9.02 -3.69 6.97
C ASN A 73 7.49 -3.80 6.78
N VAL A 74 7.07 -4.50 5.73
CA VAL A 74 5.65 -4.78 5.47
C VAL A 74 5.05 -5.59 6.62
N LEU A 75 4.16 -4.99 7.40
CA LEU A 75 3.38 -5.68 8.43
C LEU A 75 2.07 -6.21 7.88
N LYS A 76 1.64 -7.36 8.40
CA LYS A 76 0.34 -7.94 8.09
C LYS A 76 -0.77 -7.02 8.64
N PRO A 77 -1.84 -6.76 7.90
CA PRO A 77 -3.00 -6.05 8.42
C PRO A 77 -3.60 -6.79 9.61
N ASP A 78 -3.94 -6.06 10.66
CA ASP A 78 -4.53 -6.66 11.86
C ASP A 78 -6.04 -6.84 11.67
N SER A 79 -6.41 -8.01 11.15
CA SER A 79 -7.82 -8.40 10.86
C SER A 79 -8.74 -8.58 12.09
N ASN A 80 -8.29 -8.24 13.30
CA ASN A 80 -8.84 -8.86 14.51
C ASN A 80 -10.14 -8.27 15.06
N THR A 81 -10.61 -7.11 14.61
CA THR A 81 -11.70 -6.41 15.34
C THR A 81 -13.03 -6.32 14.59
N GLU A 82 -13.06 -6.28 13.25
CA GLU A 82 -14.30 -5.91 12.53
C GLU A 82 -14.84 -6.96 11.54
N ILE A 83 -14.12 -8.06 11.32
CA ILE A 83 -14.47 -9.06 10.31
C ILE A 83 -14.98 -10.36 10.97
N PRO A 84 -16.12 -10.93 10.52
CA PRO A 84 -16.59 -12.23 10.99
C PRO A 84 -15.53 -13.34 10.84
N VAL A 85 -15.39 -14.21 11.85
CA VAL A 85 -14.33 -15.24 11.93
C VAL A 85 -14.18 -16.07 10.63
N LYS A 86 -15.29 -16.40 9.97
CA LYS A 86 -15.31 -17.15 8.70
C LYS A 86 -14.67 -16.38 7.53
N ARG A 87 -14.78 -15.04 7.51
CA ARG A 87 -14.23 -14.17 6.45
C ARG A 87 -12.79 -13.75 6.73
N ARG A 88 -12.33 -13.80 7.99
CA ARG A 88 -10.94 -13.45 8.38
C ARG A 88 -9.89 -14.26 7.61
N ARG A 89 -10.12 -15.55 7.37
CA ARG A 89 -9.16 -16.40 6.63
C ARG A 89 -9.03 -15.99 5.17
N PHE A 90 -10.15 -15.65 4.52
CA PHE A 90 -10.15 -15.17 3.15
C PHE A 90 -9.47 -13.80 3.05
N VAL A 91 -9.89 -12.86 3.89
CA VAL A 91 -9.32 -11.51 3.92
C VAL A 91 -7.82 -11.53 4.18
N LYS A 92 -7.34 -12.32 5.15
CA LYS A 92 -5.89 -12.48 5.39
C LYS A 92 -5.14 -13.00 4.17
N ARG A 93 -5.72 -13.92 3.38
CA ARG A 93 -5.06 -14.46 2.18
C ARG A 93 -5.00 -13.41 1.07
N GLU A 94 -6.11 -12.72 0.80
CA GLU A 94 -6.15 -11.65 -0.20
C GLU A 94 -5.22 -10.49 0.16
N GLN A 95 -5.16 -10.13 1.44
CA GLN A 95 -4.23 -9.12 1.95
C GLN A 95 -2.78 -9.49 1.67
N ILE A 96 -2.37 -10.70 2.05
CA ILE A 96 -1.00 -11.16 1.83
C ILE A 96 -0.71 -11.31 0.33
N GLY A 97 -1.66 -11.83 -0.45
CA GLY A 97 -1.51 -12.01 -1.90
C GLY A 97 -1.32 -10.69 -2.63
N THR A 98 -2.15 -9.69 -2.33
CA THR A 98 -2.07 -8.38 -2.99
C THR A 98 -0.79 -7.64 -2.62
N ILE A 99 -0.45 -7.61 -1.33
CA ILE A 99 0.79 -6.98 -0.85
C ILE A 99 2.02 -7.67 -1.47
N LYS A 100 2.00 -9.00 -1.61
CA LYS A 100 3.06 -9.73 -2.31
C LYS A 100 3.12 -9.41 -3.80
N SER A 101 1.99 -9.24 -4.48
CA SER A 101 1.99 -8.85 -5.90
C SER A 101 2.58 -7.47 -6.15
N LEU A 102 2.51 -6.56 -5.16
CA LEU A 102 3.21 -5.26 -5.21
C LEU A 102 4.71 -5.41 -4.98
N TRP A 103 5.14 -6.45 -4.26
CA TRP A 103 6.53 -6.71 -3.89
C TRP A 103 7.30 -7.47 -4.98
N GLY A 104 6.62 -8.31 -5.76
CA GLY A 104 7.27 -9.13 -6.78
C GLY A 104 6.29 -9.73 -7.77
N GLY A 105 6.14 -9.06 -8.92
CA GLY A 105 5.84 -9.73 -10.19
C GLY A 105 7.03 -10.52 -10.77
N PHE A 106 8.00 -10.92 -9.93
CA PHE A 106 9.09 -11.83 -10.29
C PHE A 106 9.36 -12.77 -9.11
N GLY A 107 9.12 -14.07 -9.35
CA GLY A 107 9.36 -15.17 -8.42
C GLY A 107 8.20 -16.15 -8.35
#